data_AF-S8DPB3-F1
#
_entry.id   AF-S8DPB3-F1
#
_cell.length_a   1.000
_cell.length_b   1.000
_cell.length_c   1.000
_cell.angle_alpha   90.00
_cell.angle_beta   90.00
_cell.angle_gamma   90.00
#
_symmetry.space_group_name_H-M   'P 1'
#
loop_
_entity.id
_entity.type
_entity.pdbx_description
1 polymer ?
#
loop_
_entity_poly.entity_id
_entity_poly.type
_entity_poly.pdbx_seq_one_letter_code
_entity_poly.pdbx_strand_id
1 'polypeptide(L)'
;IQINGAELRGCKIKYSSSSKGFGIFSSNDSPHDGIHMVVPLDLAITPMRVLEDPLVGPECRSMFEEGDVDDRLLIMLFLTVQRLRKSSSWKPYLDMLPNEFGNPLWFTADELSELKGTSLLRATELQKENLKSLFDDKVKKIVEKLLDIDGVCESNGVRFEDFLWANSVFWSRALTIPFPRSYVIRQPRQTEGSSSSTETGDSSSDPPDEEETIWIEGLVPGIDFCNHDSKALATWEVDATGSTTGIPFSMCLVSVGDSFVGEEEEEEEKEICINYGNKGNEELLYLYGFVLEENPDDTLMVKKPITIIHPHPLCHDNLFRILQIHYPNTCLQCLLLKSSLESG
;
A
#
# COMPACT_ATOMS: atom_id res chain seq x y z
N ILE A 1 1.69 5.75 18.06
CA ILE A 1 2.17 6.71 17.03
C ILE A 1 2.41 8.11 17.57
N GLN A 2 1.53 8.70 18.41
CA GLN A 2 1.69 10.08 18.91
C GLN A 2 2.97 10.35 19.71
N ILE A 3 3.42 9.37 20.53
CA ILE A 3 4.69 9.46 21.27
C ILE A 3 5.89 9.68 20.34
N ASN A 4 5.79 9.27 19.07
CA ASN A 4 6.84 9.40 18.06
C ASN A 4 6.61 10.59 17.11
N GLY A 5 5.76 11.55 17.47
CA GLY A 5 5.57 12.80 16.72
C GLY A 5 4.45 12.78 15.69
N ALA A 6 3.63 11.72 15.60
CA ALA A 6 2.41 11.77 14.81
C ALA A 6 1.33 12.60 15.53
N GLU A 7 0.58 13.41 14.80
CA GLU A 7 -0.52 14.22 15.33
C GLU A 7 -1.86 13.75 14.77
N LEU A 8 -2.83 13.55 15.65
CA LEU A 8 -4.23 13.31 15.28
C LEU A 8 -4.98 14.61 15.55
N ARG A 9 -5.48 15.24 14.50
CA ARG A 9 -6.14 16.55 14.50
C ARG A 9 -7.61 16.34 14.20
N GLY A 10 -8.45 16.31 15.23
CA GLY A 10 -9.88 16.10 15.04
C GLY A 10 -10.25 14.72 14.48
N CYS A 11 -9.40 13.69 14.65
CA CYS A 11 -9.71 12.32 14.26
C CYS A 11 -9.27 11.28 15.30
N LYS A 12 -9.83 10.07 15.20
CA LYS A 12 -9.50 8.91 16.05
C LYS A 12 -9.50 7.63 15.22
N ILE A 13 -8.60 6.71 15.52
CA ILE A 13 -8.65 5.35 14.98
C ILE A 13 -9.62 4.52 15.84
N LYS A 14 -10.63 3.91 15.22
CA LYS A 14 -11.65 3.10 15.91
C LYS A 14 -11.99 1.87 15.12
N TYR A 15 -12.48 0.84 15.80
CA TYR A 15 -13.03 -0.33 15.14
C TYR A 15 -14.37 0.04 14.49
N SER A 16 -14.47 -0.13 13.18
CA SER A 16 -15.66 0.15 12.36
C SER A 16 -16.62 -1.04 12.40
N SER A 17 -16.22 -2.18 11.82
CA SER A 17 -17.07 -3.37 11.72
C SER A 17 -16.23 -4.62 11.50
N SER A 18 -16.85 -5.80 11.54
CA SER A 18 -16.16 -7.05 11.17
C SER A 18 -15.76 -7.11 9.70
N SER A 19 -16.44 -6.37 8.81
CA SER A 19 -16.12 -6.33 7.38
C SER A 19 -15.02 -5.34 7.02
N LYS A 20 -14.89 -4.23 7.76
CA LYS A 20 -13.89 -3.18 7.50
C LYS A 20 -12.71 -3.19 8.47
N GLY A 21 -12.86 -3.78 9.66
CA GLY A 21 -11.86 -3.72 10.71
C GLY A 21 -11.76 -2.32 11.33
N PHE A 22 -10.54 -1.83 11.54
CA PHE A 22 -10.30 -0.47 12.01
C PHE A 22 -10.44 0.56 10.88
N GLY A 23 -10.92 1.75 11.25
CA GLY A 23 -11.07 2.92 10.39
C GLY A 23 -10.66 4.19 11.12
N ILE A 24 -10.54 5.29 10.37
CA ILE A 24 -10.32 6.63 10.93
C ILE A 24 -11.67 7.35 10.96
N PHE A 25 -12.00 7.98 12.09
CA PHE A 25 -13.26 8.68 12.28
C PHE A 25 -13.00 10.12 12.69
N SER A 26 -13.80 11.05 12.16
CA SER A 26 -13.80 12.44 12.61
C SER A 26 -14.22 12.50 14.08
N SER A 27 -13.71 13.51 14.77
CA SER A 27 -14.15 13.90 16.11
C SER A 27 -14.85 15.24 16.03
N ASN A 28 -15.64 15.56 17.07
CA ASN A 28 -16.43 16.80 17.13
C ASN A 28 -15.60 18.08 16.91
N ASP A 29 -14.29 18.03 17.19
CA ASP A 29 -13.34 19.11 16.94
C ASP A 29 -12.69 18.96 15.55
N SER A 30 -13.47 19.07 14.48
CA SER A 30 -12.95 19.00 13.11
C SER A 30 -11.93 20.11 12.85
N PRO A 31 -10.79 19.81 12.22
CA PRO A 31 -9.72 20.77 12.03
C PRO A 31 -10.11 21.83 10.98
N HIS A 32 -9.90 23.12 11.31
CA HIS A 32 -10.23 24.23 10.41
C HIS A 32 -9.37 24.27 9.15
N ASP A 33 -8.18 23.67 9.17
CA ASP A 33 -7.27 23.57 8.04
C ASP A 33 -7.55 22.35 7.14
N GLY A 34 -8.52 21.50 7.50
CA GLY A 34 -8.85 20.27 6.78
C GLY A 34 -7.82 19.15 6.93
N ILE A 35 -6.85 19.27 7.85
CA ILE A 35 -5.79 18.29 8.08
C ILE A 35 -6.15 17.42 9.28
N HIS A 36 -6.48 16.15 9.03
CA HIS A 36 -6.98 15.22 10.05
C HIS A 36 -5.86 14.49 10.79
N MET A 37 -4.77 14.17 10.09
CA MET A 37 -3.64 13.44 10.69
C MET A 37 -2.34 13.90 10.04
N VAL A 38 -1.28 13.98 10.82
CA VAL A 38 0.09 14.26 10.35
C VAL A 38 1.01 13.17 10.88
N VAL A 39 1.72 12.48 9.97
CA VAL A 39 2.63 11.39 10.31
C VAL A 39 4.02 11.72 9.75
N PRO A 40 5.05 11.90 10.59
CA PRO A 40 6.42 12.04 10.12
C PRO A 40 6.81 10.88 9.21
N LEU A 41 7.46 11.17 8.09
CA LEU A 41 7.91 10.14 7.13
C LEU A 41 8.92 9.16 7.75
N ASP A 42 9.59 9.54 8.84
CA ASP A 42 10.49 8.68 9.61
C ASP A 42 9.76 7.49 10.27
N LEU A 43 8.43 7.56 10.40
CA LEU A 43 7.56 6.49 10.94
C LEU A 43 6.99 5.57 9.86
N ALA A 44 7.15 5.91 8.58
CA ALA A 44 6.70 5.05 7.48
C ALA A 44 7.58 3.80 7.38
N ILE A 45 6.98 2.66 7.02
CA ILE A 45 7.68 1.42 6.69
C ILE A 45 7.86 1.41 5.17
N THR A 46 9.05 1.79 4.72
CA THR A 46 9.44 1.85 3.30
C THR A 46 10.77 1.13 3.09
N PRO A 47 11.17 0.82 1.84
CA PRO A 47 12.41 0.07 1.58
C PRO A 47 13.63 0.81 2.17
N MET A 48 13.73 2.13 1.95
CA MET A 48 14.79 2.96 2.52
C MET A 48 14.84 2.89 4.05
N ARG A 49 13.69 2.90 4.74
CA ARG A 49 13.65 2.82 6.21
C ARG A 49 14.02 1.44 6.73
N VAL A 50 13.66 0.39 6.01
CA VAL A 50 14.12 -0.98 6.32
C VAL A 50 15.63 -1.10 6.15
N LEU A 51 16.19 -0.50 5.09
CA LEU A 51 17.63 -0.48 4.85
C LEU A 51 18.38 0.35 5.90
N GLU A 52 17.75 1.35 6.51
CA GLU A 52 18.32 2.17 7.60
C GLU A 52 18.10 1.57 9.01
N ASP A 53 17.30 0.51 9.14
CA ASP A 53 17.02 -0.10 10.44
C ASP A 53 18.32 -0.58 11.12
N PRO A 54 18.56 -0.22 12.40
CA PRO A 54 19.82 -0.57 13.07
C PRO A 54 20.06 -2.07 13.21
N LEU A 55 18.99 -2.88 13.28
CA LEU A 55 19.08 -4.32 13.52
C LEU A 55 19.14 -5.11 12.22
N VAL A 56 18.14 -4.92 11.35
CA VAL A 56 18.02 -5.72 10.12
C VAL A 56 18.67 -5.05 8.91
N GLY A 57 18.86 -3.73 8.95
CA GLY A 57 19.38 -2.94 7.85
C GLY A 57 20.72 -3.40 7.28
N PRO A 58 21.74 -3.79 8.09
CA PRO A 58 23.02 -4.27 7.56
C PRO A 58 22.88 -5.49 6.63
N GLU A 59 22.09 -6.48 7.03
CA GLU A 59 21.87 -7.69 6.25
C GLU A 59 20.96 -7.40 5.04
N CYS A 60 19.90 -6.62 5.24
CA CYS A 60 19.00 -6.19 4.16
C CYS A 60 19.74 -5.40 3.06
N ARG A 61 20.69 -4.52 3.42
CA ARG A 61 21.51 -3.77 2.46
C ARG A 61 22.38 -4.70 1.61
N SER A 62 23.04 -5.69 2.22
CA SER A 62 23.85 -6.67 1.47
C SER A 62 22.99 -7.39 0.43
N MET A 63 21.84 -7.94 0.84
CA MET A 63 20.95 -8.66 -0.07
C MET A 63 20.36 -7.75 -1.16
N PHE A 64 20.07 -6.50 -0.85
CA PHE A 64 19.53 -5.55 -1.81
C PHE A 64 20.56 -5.15 -2.87
N GLU A 65 21.79 -4.86 -2.45
CA GLU A 65 22.91 -4.54 -3.35
C GLU A 65 23.30 -5.72 -4.26
N GLU A 66 23.16 -6.94 -3.76
CA GLU A 66 23.36 -8.19 -4.52
C GLU A 66 22.20 -8.48 -5.50
N GLY A 67 21.10 -7.72 -5.43
CA GLY A 67 19.90 -7.92 -6.26
C GLY A 67 19.06 -9.13 -5.83
N ASP A 68 19.28 -9.62 -4.61
CA ASP A 68 18.63 -10.81 -4.06
C ASP A 68 17.25 -10.52 -3.50
N VAL A 69 17.00 -9.28 -3.06
CA VAL A 69 15.70 -8.80 -2.57
C VAL A 69 15.36 -7.49 -3.26
N ASP A 70 14.09 -7.33 -3.63
CA ASP A 70 13.56 -6.07 -4.15
C ASP A 70 12.88 -5.25 -3.05
N ASP A 71 12.44 -4.04 -3.40
CA ASP A 71 11.79 -3.10 -2.49
C ASP A 71 10.60 -3.69 -1.73
N ARG A 72 9.76 -4.46 -2.43
CA ARG A 72 8.55 -5.06 -1.83
C ARG A 72 8.91 -6.18 -0.89
N LEU A 73 9.84 -7.05 -1.30
CA LEU A 73 10.31 -8.15 -0.48
C LEU A 73 11.01 -7.64 0.78
N LEU A 74 11.73 -6.51 0.72
CA LEU A 74 12.31 -5.85 1.91
C LEU A 74 11.24 -5.50 2.94
N ILE A 75 10.15 -4.87 2.53
CA ILE A 75 9.05 -4.51 3.44
C ILE A 75 8.40 -5.78 4.00
N MET A 76 8.14 -6.79 3.18
CA MET A 76 7.53 -8.04 3.64
C MET A 76 8.44 -8.81 4.61
N LEU A 77 9.76 -8.84 4.37
CA LEU A 77 10.74 -9.41 5.29
C LEU A 77 10.73 -8.66 6.63
N PHE A 78 10.75 -7.33 6.59
CA PHE A 78 10.70 -6.50 7.78
C PHE A 78 9.43 -6.77 8.59
N LEU A 79 8.26 -6.75 7.97
CA LEU A 79 6.98 -7.04 8.62
C LEU A 79 6.96 -8.44 9.26
N THR A 80 7.47 -9.45 8.54
CA THR A 80 7.57 -10.83 9.04
C THR A 80 8.46 -10.91 10.28
N VAL A 81 9.65 -10.31 10.23
CA VAL A 81 10.60 -10.28 11.37
C VAL A 81 9.99 -9.54 12.55
N GLN A 82 9.47 -8.32 12.35
CA GLN A 82 8.94 -7.50 13.45
C GLN A 82 7.70 -8.14 14.11
N ARG A 83 6.87 -8.87 13.36
CA ARG A 83 5.75 -9.64 13.91
C ARG A 83 6.22 -10.72 14.86
N LEU A 84 7.25 -11.48 14.47
CA LEU A 84 7.79 -12.59 15.25
C LEU A 84 8.61 -12.13 16.46
N ARG A 85 9.17 -10.90 16.42
CA ARG A 85 9.96 -10.35 17.52
C ARG A 85 9.11 -9.85 18.68
N LYS A 86 9.27 -10.43 19.87
CA LYS A 86 8.60 -9.96 21.11
C LYS A 86 9.06 -8.57 21.55
N SER A 87 10.33 -8.26 21.32
CA SER A 87 11.01 -6.99 21.62
C SER A 87 10.72 -5.87 20.61
N SER A 88 9.92 -6.13 19.57
CA SER A 88 9.69 -5.15 18.50
C SER A 88 9.02 -3.89 19.02
N SER A 89 9.62 -2.73 18.71
CA SER A 89 9.00 -1.41 18.93
C SER A 89 7.77 -1.16 18.07
N TRP A 90 7.57 -1.98 17.02
CA TRP A 90 6.43 -1.90 16.12
C TRP A 90 5.19 -2.65 16.62
N LYS A 91 5.32 -3.44 17.70
CA LYS A 91 4.23 -4.19 18.34
C LYS A 91 2.92 -3.39 18.47
N PRO A 92 2.90 -2.15 18.99
CA PRO A 92 1.66 -1.39 19.12
C PRO A 92 0.92 -1.14 17.79
N TYR A 93 1.66 -1.02 16.68
CA TYR A 93 1.07 -0.88 15.35
C TYR A 93 0.68 -2.24 14.78
N LEU A 94 1.56 -3.24 14.85
CA LEU A 94 1.32 -4.57 14.29
C LEU A 94 0.15 -5.30 14.99
N ASP A 95 -0.05 -5.06 16.29
CA ASP A 95 -1.16 -5.64 17.07
C ASP A 95 -2.52 -5.05 16.68
N MET A 96 -2.56 -3.89 16.01
CA MET A 96 -3.77 -3.30 15.45
C MET A 96 -4.10 -3.83 14.04
N LEU A 97 -3.15 -4.47 13.36
CA LEU A 97 -3.36 -5.03 12.03
C LEU A 97 -4.18 -6.34 12.12
N PRO A 98 -4.94 -6.67 11.06
CA PRO A 98 -5.64 -7.96 10.99
C PRO A 98 -4.68 -9.13 11.08
N ASN A 99 -5.10 -10.24 11.68
CA ASN A 99 -4.31 -11.49 11.71
C ASN A 99 -4.61 -12.40 10.50
N GLU A 100 -5.76 -12.20 9.87
CA GLU A 100 -6.24 -12.93 8.69
C GLU A 100 -6.90 -11.92 7.74
N PHE A 101 -7.05 -12.29 6.47
CA PHE A 101 -7.57 -11.41 5.43
C PHE A 101 -8.64 -12.10 4.60
N GLY A 102 -9.60 -11.33 4.10
CA GLY A 102 -10.66 -11.84 3.21
C GLY A 102 -10.23 -12.04 1.76
N ASN A 103 -8.94 -11.99 1.44
CA ASN A 103 -8.48 -12.20 0.06
C ASN A 103 -8.30 -13.69 -0.24
N PRO A 104 -8.41 -14.12 -1.51
CA PRO A 104 -8.41 -15.53 -1.90
C PRO A 104 -7.19 -16.35 -1.46
N LEU A 105 -6.05 -15.72 -1.16
CA LEU A 105 -4.87 -16.46 -0.68
C LEU A 105 -5.11 -17.14 0.67
N TRP A 106 -6.05 -16.59 1.46
CA TRP A 106 -6.46 -17.08 2.79
C TRP A 106 -7.67 -18.00 2.76
N PHE A 107 -8.31 -18.16 1.60
CA PHE A 107 -9.49 -18.99 1.47
C PHE A 107 -9.20 -20.46 1.75
N THR A 108 -10.18 -21.08 2.40
CA THR A 108 -10.31 -22.53 2.52
C THR A 108 -10.58 -23.18 1.15
N ALA A 109 -10.45 -24.50 1.08
CA ALA A 109 -10.73 -25.23 -0.14
C ALA A 109 -12.18 -25.06 -0.62
N ASP A 110 -13.13 -24.93 0.31
CA ASP A 110 -14.54 -24.75 0.00
C ASP A 110 -14.80 -23.34 -0.55
N GLU A 111 -14.23 -22.29 0.07
CA GLU A 111 -14.33 -20.90 -0.43
C GLU A 111 -13.65 -20.72 -1.79
N LEU A 112 -12.48 -21.33 -2.01
CA LEU A 112 -11.84 -21.33 -3.33
C LEU A 112 -12.70 -22.04 -4.39
N SER A 113 -13.50 -23.03 -3.98
CA SER A 113 -14.37 -23.75 -4.90
C SER A 113 -15.49 -22.88 -5.48
N GLU A 114 -15.90 -21.83 -4.77
CA GLU A 114 -16.85 -20.82 -5.23
C GLU A 114 -16.26 -19.94 -6.35
N LEU A 115 -14.92 -19.84 -6.45
CA LEU A 115 -14.26 -19.09 -7.50
C LEU A 115 -14.12 -19.87 -8.82
N LYS A 116 -14.63 -21.11 -8.91
CA LYS A 116 -14.53 -21.93 -10.12
C LYS A 116 -15.20 -21.24 -11.31
N GLY A 117 -14.46 -21.14 -12.41
CA GLY A 117 -14.92 -20.51 -13.65
C GLY A 117 -14.49 -19.04 -13.79
N THR A 118 -13.94 -18.43 -12.74
CA THR A 118 -13.37 -17.07 -12.78
C THR A 118 -11.89 -17.09 -13.19
N SER A 119 -11.34 -15.94 -13.59
CA SER A 119 -9.89 -15.74 -13.69
C SER A 119 -9.18 -15.81 -12.34
N LEU A 120 -9.88 -15.41 -11.28
CA LEU A 120 -9.36 -15.25 -9.93
C LEU A 120 -8.86 -16.57 -9.32
N LEU A 121 -9.56 -17.68 -9.53
CA LEU A 121 -9.13 -18.99 -8.99
C LEU A 121 -7.72 -19.34 -9.45
N ARG A 122 -7.48 -19.31 -10.77
CA ARG A 122 -6.17 -19.65 -11.34
C ARG A 122 -5.09 -18.66 -10.92
N ALA A 123 -5.41 -17.36 -10.85
CA ALA A 123 -4.48 -16.34 -10.39
C ALA A 123 -4.07 -16.59 -8.93
N THR A 124 -5.04 -16.93 -8.08
CA THR A 124 -4.84 -17.23 -6.66
C THR A 124 -3.98 -18.47 -6.45
N GLU A 125 -4.28 -19.57 -7.14
CA GLU A 125 -3.51 -20.82 -7.04
C GLU A 125 -2.04 -20.60 -7.44
N LEU A 126 -1.83 -19.94 -8.59
CA LEU A 126 -0.48 -19.64 -9.09
C LEU A 126 0.28 -18.72 -8.13
N GLN A 127 -0.37 -17.69 -7.60
CA GLN A 127 0.27 -16.77 -6.66
C GLN A 127 0.61 -17.47 -5.35
N LYS A 128 -0.27 -18.32 -4.83
CA LYS A 128 -0.04 -19.08 -3.60
C LYS A 128 1.13 -20.07 -3.76
N GLU A 129 1.23 -20.73 -4.92
CA GLU A 129 2.38 -21.58 -5.28
C GLU A 129 3.68 -20.77 -5.35
N ASN A 130 3.67 -19.63 -6.04
CA ASN A 130 4.84 -18.75 -6.16
C ASN A 130 5.32 -18.24 -4.80
N LEU A 131 4.40 -17.76 -3.96
CA LEU A 131 4.73 -17.29 -2.61
C LEU A 131 5.27 -18.42 -1.75
N LYS A 132 4.72 -19.63 -1.86
CA LYS A 132 5.17 -20.80 -1.10
C LYS A 132 6.58 -21.22 -1.52
N SER A 133 6.86 -21.24 -2.83
CA SER A 133 8.19 -21.51 -3.39
C SER A 133 9.21 -20.47 -2.93
N LEU A 134 8.90 -19.17 -3.09
CA LEU A 134 9.74 -18.08 -2.62
C LEU A 134 10.03 -18.19 -1.11
N PHE A 135 9.03 -18.61 -0.34
CA PHE A 135 9.17 -18.80 1.09
C PHE A 135 10.15 -19.92 1.44
N ASP A 136 9.94 -21.11 0.87
CA ASP A 136 10.73 -22.30 1.18
C ASP A 136 12.18 -22.18 0.69
N ASP A 137 12.39 -21.57 -0.48
CA ASP A 137 13.71 -21.45 -1.09
C ASP A 137 14.57 -20.37 -0.43
N LYS A 138 13.97 -19.21 -0.15
CA LYS A 138 14.68 -17.97 0.21
C LYS A 138 14.20 -17.35 1.53
N VAL A 139 12.94 -16.93 1.64
CA VAL A 139 12.48 -16.07 2.74
C VAL A 139 12.69 -16.71 4.11
N LYS A 140 12.37 -18.00 4.26
CA LYS A 140 12.46 -18.68 5.56
C LYS A 140 13.85 -18.55 6.18
N LYS A 141 14.89 -18.82 5.39
CA LYS A 141 16.30 -18.75 5.84
C LYS A 141 16.71 -17.31 6.18
N ILE A 142 16.25 -16.34 5.39
CA ILE A 142 16.54 -14.92 5.64
C ILE A 142 15.90 -14.48 6.96
N VAL A 143 14.63 -14.79 7.17
CA VAL A 143 13.91 -14.39 8.39
C VAL A 143 14.52 -15.08 9.61
N GLU A 144 14.86 -16.37 9.54
CA GLU A 144 15.56 -17.08 10.61
C GLU A 144 16.89 -16.39 10.94
N LYS A 145 17.71 -16.08 9.93
CA LYS A 145 18.98 -15.35 10.11
C LYS A 145 18.78 -13.98 10.76
N LEU A 146 17.76 -13.23 10.36
CA LEU A 146 17.47 -11.90 10.91
C LEU A 146 16.96 -11.96 12.35
N LEU A 147 16.20 -12.99 12.71
CA LEU A 147 15.72 -13.21 14.08
C LEU A 147 16.86 -13.59 15.03
N ASP A 148 17.86 -14.34 14.55
CA ASP A 148 19.03 -14.73 15.34
C ASP A 148 19.89 -13.52 15.78
N ILE A 149 19.85 -12.39 15.04
CA ILE A 149 20.58 -11.15 15.39
C ILE A 149 20.13 -10.62 16.75
N ASP A 150 18.83 -10.73 17.08
CA ASP A 150 18.26 -10.23 18.33
C ASP A 150 18.57 -11.15 19.53
N GLY A 151 19.17 -12.34 19.30
CA GLY A 151 19.49 -13.31 20.36
C GLY A 151 18.27 -13.96 21.04
N VAL A 152 17.06 -13.68 20.55
CA VAL A 152 15.78 -14.19 21.06
C VAL A 152 15.15 -15.10 20.00
N CYS A 153 15.82 -16.19 19.64
CA CYS A 153 15.21 -17.21 18.82
C CYS A 153 14.35 -18.12 19.71
N GLU A 154 13.03 -17.90 19.73
CA GLU A 154 12.10 -18.87 20.32
C GLU A 154 11.72 -19.96 19.31
N SER A 155 11.59 -21.18 19.84
CA SER A 155 11.55 -22.49 19.21
C SER A 155 10.38 -22.80 18.25
N ASN A 156 9.58 -21.82 17.84
CA ASN A 156 8.40 -22.08 17.00
C ASN A 156 8.66 -22.03 15.50
N GLY A 157 9.85 -21.58 15.08
CA GLY A 157 10.26 -21.52 13.67
C GLY A 157 9.45 -20.51 12.85
N VAL A 158 9.99 -20.10 11.71
CA VAL A 158 9.28 -19.21 10.78
C VAL A 158 8.31 -20.05 9.95
N ARG A 159 7.03 -19.66 9.94
CA ARG A 159 5.98 -20.35 9.16
C ARG A 159 5.62 -19.59 7.90
N PHE A 160 5.05 -20.30 6.93
CA PHE A 160 4.57 -19.69 5.68
C PHE A 160 3.48 -18.65 5.96
N GLU A 161 2.63 -18.87 6.96
CA GLU A 161 1.55 -17.95 7.31
C GLU A 161 2.08 -16.59 7.81
N ASP A 162 3.26 -16.53 8.42
CA ASP A 162 3.87 -15.26 8.84
C ASP A 162 4.27 -14.40 7.65
N PHE A 163 4.83 -15.04 6.60
CA PHE A 163 5.17 -14.37 5.35
C PHE A 163 3.94 -14.04 4.52
N LEU A 164 2.95 -14.95 4.46
CA LEU A 164 1.69 -14.70 3.78
C LEU A 164 0.95 -13.50 4.40
N TRP A 165 0.99 -13.39 5.73
CA TRP A 165 0.49 -12.24 6.47
C TRP A 165 1.19 -10.95 6.04
N ALA A 166 2.52 -10.93 5.99
CA ALA A 166 3.26 -9.75 5.56
C ALA A 166 2.93 -9.35 4.11
N ASN A 167 2.79 -10.32 3.21
CA ASN A 167 2.34 -10.08 1.83
C ASN A 167 0.94 -9.44 1.81
N SER A 168 -0.03 -9.98 2.56
CA SER A 168 -1.38 -9.44 2.60
C SER A 168 -1.45 -8.06 3.27
N VAL A 169 -0.66 -7.80 4.31
CA VAL A 169 -0.53 -6.47 4.91
C VAL A 169 -0.02 -5.47 3.87
N PHE A 170 1.05 -5.81 3.14
CA PHE A 170 1.59 -4.93 2.09
C PHE A 170 0.54 -4.61 1.02
N TRP A 171 -0.07 -5.61 0.40
CA TRP A 171 -1.00 -5.39 -0.72
C TRP A 171 -2.31 -4.69 -0.32
N SER A 172 -2.75 -4.83 0.94
CA SER A 172 -4.00 -4.22 1.40
C SER A 172 -3.82 -2.82 2.02
N ARG A 173 -2.59 -2.41 2.35
CA ARG A 173 -2.34 -1.17 3.14
C ARG A 173 -1.19 -0.30 2.63
N ALA A 174 -0.36 -0.77 1.70
CA ALA A 174 0.70 0.07 1.16
C ALA A 174 0.10 1.25 0.37
N LEU A 175 0.62 2.44 0.63
CA LEU A 175 0.30 3.68 -0.06
C LEU A 175 1.46 4.06 -0.97
N THR A 176 1.16 4.75 -2.07
CA THR A 176 2.19 5.40 -2.87
C THR A 176 2.51 6.76 -2.25
N ILE A 177 3.71 6.88 -1.67
CA ILE A 177 4.14 8.04 -0.89
C ILE A 177 5.01 8.93 -1.79
N PRO A 178 4.62 10.21 -2.02
CA PRO A 178 5.42 11.16 -2.77
C PRO A 178 6.54 11.74 -1.89
N PHE A 179 7.68 11.05 -1.81
CA PHE A 179 8.82 11.53 -1.02
C PHE A 179 9.51 12.72 -1.68
N PRO A 180 9.86 13.78 -0.92
CA PRO A 180 10.71 14.85 -1.42
C PRO A 180 12.13 14.33 -1.64
N ARG A 181 12.77 14.66 -2.77
CA ARG A 181 14.13 14.17 -3.08
C ARG A 181 15.15 14.53 -1.99
N SER A 182 15.03 15.69 -1.36
CA SER A 182 15.93 16.10 -0.27
C SER A 182 15.84 15.18 0.96
N TYR A 183 14.69 14.54 1.17
CA TYR A 183 14.51 13.55 2.22
C TYR A 183 15.23 12.24 1.91
N VAL A 184 15.08 11.74 0.67
CA VAL A 184 15.65 10.46 0.24
C VAL A 184 17.18 10.51 0.19
N ILE A 185 17.76 11.63 -0.25
CA ILE A 185 19.20 11.79 -0.44
C ILE A 185 19.89 12.30 0.84
N ARG A 186 19.23 12.30 2.02
CA ARG A 186 19.85 12.75 3.29
C ARG A 186 21.26 12.18 3.42
N GLN A 187 22.27 13.03 3.18
CA GLN A 187 23.66 12.63 3.35
C GLN A 187 23.81 12.24 4.82
N PRO A 188 24.48 11.11 5.13
CA PRO A 188 24.66 10.71 6.51
C PRO A 188 25.29 11.88 7.26
N ARG A 189 24.62 12.33 8.34
CA ARG A 189 25.14 13.38 9.24
C ARG A 189 26.57 13.01 9.61
N GLN A 190 27.55 13.65 8.99
CA GLN A 190 28.92 13.58 9.46
C GLN A 190 28.92 14.24 10.83
N THR A 191 29.14 13.42 11.86
CA THR A 191 29.55 13.85 13.19
C THR A 191 30.64 14.91 13.08
N GLU A 192 30.46 15.97 13.87
CA GLU A 192 31.28 17.17 13.96
C GLU A 192 32.79 16.94 13.75
N GLY A 193 33.33 17.61 12.72
CA GLY A 193 34.75 17.71 12.45
C GLY A 193 35.02 19.04 11.77
N SER A 194 35.39 20.03 12.56
CA SER A 194 35.76 21.39 12.15
C SER A 194 36.81 21.43 11.04
N SER A 195 36.49 22.05 9.90
CA SER A 195 37.46 22.88 9.17
C SER A 195 36.76 23.84 8.21
N SER A 196 37.10 25.12 8.35
CA SER A 196 36.67 26.25 7.54
C SER A 196 37.05 26.14 6.07
N SER A 197 36.16 26.55 5.19
CA SER A 197 36.52 27.29 3.98
C SER A 197 35.33 28.16 3.54
N THR A 198 35.54 29.46 3.69
CA THR A 198 34.79 30.55 3.07
C THR A 198 34.84 30.38 1.56
N GLU A 199 33.69 30.31 0.88
CA GLU A 199 33.59 30.78 -0.50
C GLU A 199 32.28 31.53 -0.74
N THR A 200 32.47 32.57 -1.53
CA THR A 200 31.63 33.71 -1.89
C THR A 200 30.32 33.36 -2.57
N GLY A 201 29.29 34.17 -2.30
CA GLY A 201 27.97 33.98 -2.88
C GLY A 201 27.92 34.12 -4.40
N ASP A 202 26.96 33.40 -4.96
CA ASP A 202 26.31 33.76 -6.21
C ASP A 202 24.81 33.80 -5.95
N SER A 203 24.22 34.97 -6.21
CA SER A 203 22.79 35.21 -6.10
C SER A 203 22.17 34.91 -7.46
N SER A 204 21.92 33.64 -7.77
CA SER A 204 20.96 33.28 -8.82
C SER A 204 19.58 33.18 -8.17
N SER A 205 18.75 34.17 -8.48
CA SER A 205 17.30 34.09 -8.28
C SER A 205 16.73 33.16 -9.35
N ASP A 206 16.97 31.87 -9.18
CA ASP A 206 16.18 30.85 -9.87
C ASP A 206 14.80 30.78 -9.21
N PRO A 207 13.70 30.59 -9.97
CA PRO A 207 12.41 30.27 -9.37
C PRO A 207 12.58 29.05 -8.46
N PRO A 208 11.78 28.87 -7.39
CA PRO A 208 11.90 27.68 -6.56
C PRO A 208 11.70 26.47 -7.46
N ASP A 209 12.78 25.77 -7.77
CA ASP A 209 12.74 24.51 -8.49
C ASP A 209 11.78 23.62 -7.70
N GLU A 210 10.67 23.22 -8.34
CA GLU A 210 9.72 22.28 -7.76
C GLU A 210 10.54 21.07 -7.29
N GLU A 211 10.54 20.82 -5.98
CA GLU A 211 11.37 19.76 -5.41
C GLU A 211 10.99 18.43 -6.07
N GLU A 212 11.97 17.77 -6.71
CA GLU A 212 11.71 16.52 -7.41
C GLU A 212 11.10 15.49 -6.45
N THR A 213 9.97 14.91 -6.85
CA THR A 213 9.23 13.94 -6.05
C THR A 213 9.59 12.52 -6.47
N ILE A 214 9.91 11.67 -5.50
CA ILE A 214 10.20 10.25 -5.68
C ILE A 214 9.05 9.44 -5.09
N TRP A 215 8.36 8.65 -5.92
CA TRP A 215 7.22 7.84 -5.47
C TRP A 215 7.70 6.50 -4.93
N ILE A 216 7.38 6.21 -3.67
CA ILE A 216 7.79 4.98 -2.98
C ILE A 216 6.56 4.32 -2.38
N GLU A 217 6.39 3.02 -2.59
CA GLU A 217 5.35 2.23 -1.93
C GLU A 217 5.78 1.89 -0.50
N GLY A 218 4.86 2.05 0.46
CA GLY A 218 5.10 1.66 1.85
C GLY A 218 3.91 1.86 2.76
N LEU A 219 4.05 1.47 4.01
CA LEU A 219 2.98 1.60 5.01
C LEU A 219 3.20 2.87 5.84
N VAL A 220 2.11 3.55 6.17
CA VAL A 220 2.13 4.81 6.91
C VAL A 220 1.25 4.64 8.15
N PRO A 221 1.82 4.15 9.28
CA PRO A 221 1.06 3.81 10.47
C PRO A 221 0.11 4.92 10.92
N GLY A 222 -1.19 4.66 10.81
CA GLY A 222 -2.23 5.65 11.08
C GLY A 222 -3.06 5.92 9.83
N ILE A 223 -2.45 6.51 8.80
CA ILE A 223 -3.13 6.85 7.53
C ILE A 223 -3.57 5.57 6.79
N ASP A 224 -2.77 4.51 6.90
CA ASP A 224 -3.04 3.18 6.35
C ASP A 224 -4.24 2.46 6.98
N PHE A 225 -4.93 3.05 7.96
CA PHE A 225 -6.21 2.60 8.49
C PHE A 225 -7.42 3.25 7.81
N CYS A 226 -7.27 4.23 6.92
CA CYS A 226 -8.39 4.76 6.16
C CYS A 226 -8.99 3.66 5.28
N ASN A 227 -10.30 3.41 5.42
CA ASN A 227 -11.01 2.47 4.56
C ASN A 227 -11.33 3.07 3.18
N HIS A 228 -11.72 2.20 2.24
CA HIS A 228 -12.10 2.60 0.90
C HIS A 228 -13.50 3.21 0.83
N ASP A 229 -13.63 4.32 0.10
CA ASP A 229 -14.90 4.80 -0.47
C ASP A 229 -14.64 5.37 -1.88
N SER A 230 -15.49 5.04 -2.86
CA SER A 230 -15.39 5.58 -4.22
C SER A 230 -15.68 7.09 -4.29
N LYS A 231 -16.40 7.61 -3.30
CA LYS A 231 -16.70 9.04 -3.10
C LYS A 231 -15.90 9.65 -1.95
N ALA A 232 -14.77 9.03 -1.60
CA ALA A 232 -13.92 9.51 -0.52
C ALA A 232 -13.62 11.01 -0.64
N LEU A 233 -13.78 11.71 0.48
CA LEU A 233 -13.54 13.14 0.63
C LEU A 233 -12.22 13.42 1.35
N ALA A 234 -11.33 12.43 1.42
CA ALA A 234 -9.99 12.59 1.94
C ALA A 234 -8.95 11.95 1.01
N THR A 235 -7.76 12.53 1.02
CA THR A 235 -6.56 12.04 0.34
C THR A 235 -5.35 12.27 1.22
N TRP A 236 -4.18 11.81 0.78
CA TRP A 236 -2.92 12.12 1.44
C TRP A 236 -2.05 13.05 0.61
N GLU A 237 -1.28 13.89 1.31
CA GLU A 237 -0.28 14.78 0.75
C GLU A 237 1.00 14.70 1.58
N VAL A 238 2.10 15.26 1.05
CA VAL A 238 3.37 15.34 1.78
C VAL A 238 3.79 16.80 1.92
N ASP A 239 4.05 17.21 3.15
CA ASP A 239 4.63 18.50 3.50
C ASP A 239 6.13 18.34 3.76
N ALA A 240 6.95 18.65 2.76
CA ALA A 240 8.40 18.58 2.84
C ALA A 240 8.96 19.56 3.89
N THR A 241 8.40 20.76 3.95
CA THR A 241 8.96 21.90 4.70
C THR A 241 8.42 22.01 6.12
N GLY A 242 7.23 21.48 6.38
CA GLY A 242 6.48 21.72 7.61
C GLY A 242 5.75 23.06 7.61
N SER A 243 5.64 23.75 6.47
CA SER A 243 4.97 25.07 6.41
C SER A 243 3.47 24.97 6.65
N THR A 244 2.86 23.84 6.28
CA THR A 244 1.44 23.59 6.43
C THR A 244 1.15 22.86 7.74
N THR A 245 1.95 21.85 8.04
CA THR A 245 1.72 20.94 9.16
C THR A 245 2.49 21.32 10.42
N GLY A 246 3.50 22.19 10.35
CA GLY A 246 4.46 22.43 11.44
C GLY A 246 5.47 21.30 11.64
N ILE A 247 5.36 20.19 10.90
CA ILE A 247 6.24 19.03 10.99
C ILE A 247 6.90 18.80 9.62
N PRO A 248 8.20 19.08 9.47
CA PRO A 248 8.88 18.86 8.19
C PRO A 248 8.93 17.37 7.84
N PHE A 249 8.92 17.09 6.55
CA PHE A 249 8.93 15.72 6.01
C PHE A 249 7.84 14.87 6.64
N SER A 250 6.61 15.33 6.55
CA SER A 250 5.44 14.62 7.07
C SER A 250 4.44 14.33 5.97
N MET A 251 3.74 13.21 6.11
CA MET A 251 2.59 12.86 5.30
C MET A 251 1.33 13.21 6.07
N CYS A 252 0.39 13.89 5.43
CA CYS A 252 -0.85 14.32 6.05
C CYS A 252 -2.06 13.67 5.38
N LEU A 253 -3.07 13.36 6.18
CA LEU A 253 -4.41 13.01 5.71
C LEU A 253 -5.24 14.29 5.66
N VAL A 254 -5.69 14.67 4.47
CA VAL A 254 -6.33 15.96 4.19
C VAL A 254 -7.69 15.77 3.53
N SER A 255 -8.62 16.69 3.78
CA SER A 255 -9.90 16.74 3.08
C SER A 255 -9.76 17.21 1.63
N VAL A 256 -10.58 16.66 0.74
CA VAL A 256 -10.66 17.05 -0.67
C VAL A 256 -11.68 18.17 -0.82
N GLY A 257 -11.21 19.39 -1.13
CA GLY A 257 -12.03 20.58 -1.34
C GLY A 257 -12.50 21.28 -0.04
N ASP A 258 -13.25 22.39 -0.18
CA ASP A 258 -13.79 23.18 0.94
C ASP A 258 -14.98 22.48 1.67
N SER A 259 -15.12 21.17 1.52
CA SER A 259 -16.30 20.38 1.86
C SER A 259 -16.56 20.18 3.36
N PHE A 260 -15.88 20.93 4.24
CA PHE A 260 -16.20 21.00 5.67
C PHE A 260 -16.85 22.32 6.11
N VAL A 261 -17.19 23.21 5.16
CA VAL A 261 -18.01 24.40 5.46
C VAL A 261 -19.46 24.12 5.06
N GLY A 262 -20.23 23.43 5.92
CA GLY A 262 -21.65 23.16 5.63
C GLY A 262 -22.42 22.38 6.70
N GLU A 263 -23.15 23.16 7.50
CA GLU A 263 -24.34 22.86 8.33
C GLU A 263 -24.20 21.96 9.57
N GLU A 264 -24.59 22.57 10.69
CA GLU A 264 -24.78 22.01 12.03
C GLU A 264 -25.94 20.97 12.01
N GLU A 265 -25.72 19.80 11.43
CA GLU A 265 -26.49 18.63 11.82
C GLU A 265 -25.73 17.90 12.94
N GLU A 266 -26.46 17.39 13.94
CA GLU A 266 -25.91 16.56 15.02
C GLU A 266 -25.37 15.25 14.42
N GLU A 267 -24.23 15.32 13.74
CA GLU A 267 -23.72 14.19 12.99
C GLU A 267 -22.85 13.31 13.88
N GLU A 268 -23.24 12.04 13.95
CA GLU A 268 -22.41 10.95 14.46
C GLU A 268 -21.00 11.04 13.84
N GLU A 269 -19.98 10.63 14.59
CA GLU A 269 -18.59 10.57 14.12
C GLU A 269 -18.52 9.88 12.74
N LYS A 270 -18.10 10.62 11.70
CA LYS A 270 -18.07 10.13 10.32
C LYS A 270 -16.76 9.41 10.03
N GLU A 271 -16.82 8.29 9.32
CA GLU A 271 -15.63 7.57 8.84
C GLU A 271 -14.93 8.40 7.75
N ILE A 272 -13.64 8.67 7.94
CA ILE A 272 -12.77 9.34 6.98
C ILE A 272 -12.17 8.26 6.08
N CYS A 273 -12.76 8.12 4.90
CA CYS A 273 -12.33 7.18 3.86
C CYS A 273 -11.43 7.84 2.82
N ILE A 274 -10.58 7.03 2.18
CA ILE A 274 -9.78 7.40 1.01
C ILE A 274 -10.22 6.56 -0.20
N ASN A 275 -9.88 6.99 -1.41
CA ASN A 275 -10.12 6.18 -2.61
C ASN A 275 -8.87 5.32 -2.89
N TYR A 276 -9.02 4.00 -2.93
CA TYR A 276 -7.94 3.04 -3.22
C TYR A 276 -7.63 2.94 -4.73
N GLY A 277 -8.34 3.69 -5.55
CA GLY A 277 -8.34 3.66 -6.99
C GLY A 277 -9.63 3.04 -7.55
N ASN A 278 -9.90 3.35 -8.81
CA ASN A 278 -11.04 2.84 -9.56
C ASN A 278 -10.80 1.36 -9.93
N LYS A 279 -11.19 0.45 -9.02
CA LYS A 279 -10.90 -0.99 -9.11
C LYS A 279 -12.19 -1.80 -9.15
N GLY A 280 -12.23 -2.78 -10.05
CA GLY A 280 -13.33 -3.73 -10.10
C GLY A 280 -13.32 -4.71 -8.92
N ASN A 281 -14.43 -5.42 -8.69
CA ASN A 281 -14.58 -6.31 -7.54
C ASN A 281 -13.60 -7.48 -7.55
N GLU A 282 -13.20 -7.99 -8.72
CA GLU A 282 -12.16 -9.02 -8.82
C GLU A 282 -10.82 -8.52 -8.24
N GLU A 283 -10.43 -7.28 -8.53
CA GLU A 283 -9.19 -6.69 -8.03
C GLU A 283 -9.30 -6.30 -6.54
N LEU A 284 -10.43 -5.73 -6.12
CA LEU A 284 -10.69 -5.42 -4.71
C LEU A 284 -10.63 -6.67 -3.84
N LEU A 285 -11.26 -7.76 -4.29
CA LEU A 285 -11.24 -9.03 -3.57
C LEU A 285 -9.82 -9.60 -3.54
N TYR A 286 -9.10 -9.56 -4.65
CA TYR A 286 -7.76 -10.13 -4.76
C TYR A 286 -6.74 -9.41 -3.88
N LEU A 287 -6.75 -8.08 -3.84
CA LEU A 287 -5.76 -7.27 -3.13
C LEU A 287 -6.16 -6.95 -1.69
N TYR A 288 -7.42 -6.58 -1.47
CA TYR A 288 -7.90 -6.04 -0.20
C TYR A 288 -8.81 -6.99 0.58
N GLY A 289 -9.40 -7.99 -0.10
CA GLY A 289 -10.24 -8.98 0.55
C GLY A 289 -11.67 -8.54 0.82
N PHE A 290 -12.20 -7.59 0.03
CA PHE A 290 -13.60 -7.18 0.08
C PHE A 290 -14.14 -6.91 -1.33
N VAL A 291 -15.46 -6.83 -1.47
CA VAL A 291 -16.17 -6.41 -2.68
C VAL A 291 -17.19 -5.34 -2.32
N LEU A 292 -17.58 -4.51 -3.30
CA LEU A 292 -18.65 -3.53 -3.15
C LEU A 292 -19.91 -4.04 -3.87
N GLU A 293 -21.07 -3.93 -3.22
CA GLU A 293 -22.35 -4.39 -3.80
C GLU A 293 -22.71 -3.61 -5.08
N GLU A 294 -22.49 -2.30 -5.08
CA GLU A 294 -22.74 -1.41 -6.22
C GLU A 294 -21.43 -0.75 -6.67
N ASN A 295 -20.46 -1.54 -7.13
CA ASN A 295 -19.18 -1.03 -7.62
C ASN A 295 -19.34 -0.35 -9.00
N PRO A 296 -19.16 0.97 -9.14
CA PRO A 296 -19.27 1.65 -10.43
C PRO A 296 -18.14 1.28 -11.41
N ASP A 297 -17.02 0.77 -10.89
CA ASP A 297 -15.82 0.40 -11.66
C ASP A 297 -15.71 -1.12 -11.87
N ASP A 298 -16.80 -1.88 -11.65
CA ASP A 298 -16.76 -3.33 -11.80
C ASP A 298 -16.55 -3.75 -13.26
N THR A 299 -15.72 -4.79 -13.45
CA THR A 299 -15.39 -5.30 -14.78
C THR A 299 -15.36 -6.82 -14.79
N LEU A 300 -15.76 -7.40 -15.92
CA LEU A 300 -15.70 -8.84 -16.14
C LEU A 300 -14.73 -9.16 -17.28
N MET A 301 -13.68 -9.93 -16.98
CA MET A 301 -12.75 -10.40 -17.99
C MET A 301 -13.31 -11.61 -18.75
N VAL A 302 -13.59 -11.44 -20.04
CA VAL A 302 -14.00 -12.54 -20.93
C VAL A 302 -12.81 -13.03 -21.75
N LYS A 303 -12.38 -14.28 -21.52
CA LYS A 303 -11.32 -14.90 -22.33
C LYS A 303 -11.81 -15.17 -23.74
N LYS A 304 -11.16 -14.54 -24.73
CA LYS A 304 -11.41 -14.83 -26.14
C LYS A 304 -10.81 -16.19 -26.52
N PRO A 305 -11.58 -17.12 -27.13
CA PRO A 305 -11.04 -18.39 -27.60
C PRO A 305 -9.99 -18.17 -28.71
N ILE A 306 -8.84 -18.82 -28.57
CA ILE A 306 -7.69 -18.76 -29.50
C ILE A 306 -8.07 -19.22 -30.93
N THR A 307 -9.12 -20.04 -31.08
CA THR A 307 -9.63 -20.51 -32.37
C THR A 307 -10.24 -19.42 -33.26
N ILE A 308 -10.42 -18.18 -32.75
CA ILE A 308 -10.93 -17.02 -33.50
C ILE A 308 -9.78 -16.14 -34.06
N ILE A 309 -8.53 -16.62 -34.03
CA ILE A 309 -7.36 -15.87 -34.54
C ILE A 309 -7.21 -15.95 -36.06
N HIS A 310 -8.00 -16.77 -36.78
CA HIS A 310 -8.16 -16.52 -38.21
C HIS A 310 -8.93 -15.20 -38.37
N PRO A 311 -8.32 -14.16 -38.98
CA PRO A 311 -8.92 -12.84 -39.08
C PRO A 311 -10.02 -12.91 -40.14
N HIS A 312 -11.18 -13.45 -39.78
CA HIS A 312 -12.38 -13.17 -40.52
C HIS A 312 -12.91 -11.83 -39.99
N PRO A 313 -12.99 -10.78 -40.82
CA PRO A 313 -13.43 -9.44 -40.40
C PRO A 313 -14.77 -9.47 -39.65
N LEU A 314 -15.66 -10.38 -40.05
CA LEU A 314 -16.96 -10.61 -39.42
C LEU A 314 -16.89 -11.16 -37.97
N CYS A 315 -15.79 -11.78 -37.52
CA CYS A 315 -15.80 -12.52 -36.25
C CYS A 315 -15.56 -11.64 -35.02
N HIS A 316 -14.75 -10.58 -35.13
CA HIS A 316 -14.62 -9.58 -34.05
C HIS A 316 -15.92 -8.81 -33.88
N ASP A 317 -16.46 -8.27 -34.98
CA ASP A 317 -17.72 -7.52 -34.95
C ASP A 317 -18.88 -8.38 -34.41
N ASN A 318 -18.93 -9.66 -34.75
CA ASN A 318 -19.98 -10.55 -34.26
C ASN A 318 -19.85 -10.84 -32.76
N LEU A 319 -18.65 -11.08 -32.22
CA LEU A 319 -18.50 -11.29 -30.77
C LEU A 319 -18.85 -10.03 -29.98
N PHE A 320 -18.36 -8.86 -30.40
CA PHE A 320 -18.71 -7.59 -29.79
C PHE A 320 -20.21 -7.30 -29.89
N ARG A 321 -20.83 -7.55 -31.04
CA ARG A 321 -22.29 -7.40 -31.21
C ARG A 321 -23.07 -8.38 -30.33
N ILE A 322 -22.65 -9.63 -30.23
CA ILE A 322 -23.30 -10.63 -29.36
C ILE A 322 -23.18 -10.18 -27.90
N LEU A 323 -22.00 -9.78 -27.45
CA LEU A 323 -21.81 -9.28 -26.09
C LEU A 323 -22.63 -8.01 -25.84
N GLN A 324 -22.69 -7.06 -26.78
CA GLN A 324 -23.52 -5.85 -26.64
C GLN A 324 -25.02 -6.16 -26.63
N ILE A 325 -25.48 -7.19 -27.37
CA ILE A 325 -26.89 -7.62 -27.35
C ILE A 325 -27.23 -8.23 -25.97
N HIS A 326 -26.34 -9.05 -25.41
CA HIS A 326 -26.58 -9.69 -24.12
C HIS A 326 -26.32 -8.76 -22.93
N TYR A 327 -25.44 -7.77 -23.09
CA TYR A 327 -25.03 -6.83 -22.06
C TYR A 327 -25.11 -5.38 -22.62
N PRO A 328 -26.33 -4.85 -22.84
CA PRO A 328 -26.51 -3.57 -23.53
C PRO A 328 -25.95 -2.36 -22.77
N ASN A 329 -25.83 -2.47 -21.45
CA ASN A 329 -25.37 -1.40 -20.57
C ASN A 329 -23.88 -1.53 -20.18
N THR A 330 -23.14 -2.48 -20.75
CA THR A 330 -21.70 -2.64 -20.47
C THR A 330 -20.84 -1.94 -21.51
N CYS A 331 -19.76 -1.31 -21.06
CA CYS A 331 -18.70 -0.84 -21.95
C CYS A 331 -17.76 -2.02 -22.28
N LEU A 332 -17.57 -2.31 -23.57
CA LEU A 332 -16.66 -3.37 -24.01
C LEU A 332 -15.31 -2.78 -24.42
N GLN A 333 -14.24 -3.17 -23.74
CA GLN A 333 -12.87 -2.79 -24.10
C GLN A 333 -12.05 -4.03 -24.52
N CYS A 334 -11.39 -3.96 -25.69
CA CYS A 334 -10.51 -5.01 -26.16
C CYS A 334 -9.09 -4.81 -25.63
N LEU A 335 -8.62 -5.67 -24.73
CA LEU A 335 -7.21 -5.72 -24.34
C LEU A 335 -6.46 -6.61 -25.33
N LEU A 336 -5.97 -6.03 -26.43
CA LEU A 336 -5.14 -6.76 -27.39
C LEU A 336 -3.75 -7.02 -26.80
N LEU A 337 -3.20 -8.20 -27.09
CA LEU A 337 -1.80 -8.52 -26.81
C LEU A 337 -0.89 -7.55 -27.60
N LYS A 338 0.16 -7.04 -26.95
CA LYS A 338 1.15 -6.11 -27.54
C LYS A 338 1.71 -6.62 -28.87
N SER A 339 1.82 -7.94 -29.04
CA SER A 339 2.24 -8.60 -30.28
C SER A 339 1.30 -8.41 -31.47
N SER A 340 0.06 -7.95 -31.26
CA SER A 340 -0.92 -7.65 -32.31
C SER A 340 -0.78 -6.23 -32.87
N LEU A 341 0.05 -5.37 -32.25
CA LEU A 341 0.30 -3.99 -32.70
C LEU A 341 1.54 -3.87 -33.59
N GLU A 342 2.48 -4.83 -33.54
CA GLU A 342 3.73 -4.79 -34.31
C GLU A 342 3.61 -5.31 -35.76
N SER A 343 2.41 -5.72 -36.18
CA SER A 343 2.14 -6.22 -37.53
C SER A 343 1.06 -5.40 -38.25
N GLY A 344 1.05 -4.07 -38.04
CA GLY A 344 0.20 -3.10 -38.73
C GLY A 344 0.96 -2.31 -39.78
#